data_AF-W1XDF5-F1
#
_entry.id   AF-W1XDF5-F1
#
_cell.length_a   1.000
_cell.length_b   1.000
_cell.length_c   1.000
_cell.angle_alpha   90.00
_cell.angle_beta   90.00
_cell.angle_gamma   90.00
#
_symmetry.space_group_name_H-M   'P 1'
#
loop_
_entity.id
_entity.type
_entity.pdbx_description
1 polymer ?
#
loop_
_entity_poly.entity_id
_entity_poly.type
_entity_poly.pdbx_seq_one_letter_code
_entity_poly.pdbx_strand_id
1 'polypeptide(L)' 'MYQPDFPPVPFRLGLYPVVDSVQWIERLLDAGVLTLQLRIKDRRDEEAEADVVAAI' A
#
# COMPACT_ATOMS: atom_id res chain seq x y z
N MET A 1 19.48 -33.93 -2.58
CA MET A 1 18.14 -33.32 -2.54
C MET A 1 18.32 -31.83 -2.76
N TYR A 2 17.57 -31.23 -3.67
CA TYR A 2 17.64 -29.78 -3.91
C TYR A 2 16.93 -29.05 -2.76
N GLN A 3 17.62 -28.12 -2.12
CA GLN A 3 17.03 -27.22 -1.13
C GLN A 3 16.94 -25.84 -1.79
N PRO A 4 15.74 -25.25 -1.93
CA PRO A 4 15.59 -23.98 -2.60
C PRO A 4 16.29 -22.86 -1.81
N ASP A 5 16.83 -21.88 -2.53
CA ASP A 5 17.50 -20.71 -1.95
C ASP A 5 16.55 -19.80 -1.16
N PHE A 6 15.23 -19.95 -1.40
CA PHE A 6 14.20 -19.13 -0.80
C PHE A 6 13.11 -19.98 -0.14
N PRO A 7 12.50 -19.48 0.96
CA PRO A 7 11.36 -20.13 1.57
C PRO A 7 10.18 -20.19 0.60
N PRO A 8 9.35 -21.26 0.66
CA PRO A 8 8.15 -21.34 -0.15
C PRO A 8 7.16 -20.25 0.28
N VAL A 9 6.58 -19.57 -0.71
CA VAL A 9 5.54 -18.56 -0.48
C VAL A 9 4.16 -19.11 -0.86
N PRO A 10 3.07 -18.65 -0.21
CA PRO A 10 1.72 -19.00 -0.62
C PRO A 10 1.49 -18.63 -2.09
N PHE A 11 0.76 -19.47 -2.83
CA PHE A 11 0.42 -19.19 -4.23
C PHE A 11 -0.42 -17.91 -4.39
N ARG A 12 -1.17 -17.51 -3.35
CA ARG A 12 -1.93 -16.27 -3.29
C ARG A 12 -1.40 -15.42 -2.13
N LEU A 13 -0.56 -14.44 -2.44
CA LEU A 13 0.06 -13.54 -1.45
C LEU A 13 -0.87 -12.41 -0.96
N GLY A 14 -2.05 -12.24 -1.57
CA GLY A 14 -2.93 -11.10 -1.32
C GLY A 14 -2.47 -9.86 -2.09
N LEU A 15 -3.18 -8.75 -1.90
CA LEU A 15 -2.92 -7.47 -2.55
C LEU A 15 -2.43 -6.45 -1.50
N TYR A 16 -1.28 -5.84 -1.75
CA TYR A 16 -0.73 -4.76 -0.94
C TYR A 16 -0.31 -3.60 -1.86
N PRO A 17 -1.27 -2.75 -2.27
CA PRO A 17 -1.00 -1.68 -3.21
C PRO A 17 -0.32 -0.50 -2.50
N VAL A 18 0.67 0.07 -3.18
CA VAL A 18 1.33 1.31 -2.78
C VAL A 18 0.83 2.40 -3.73
N VAL A 19 0.18 3.42 -3.18
CA VAL A 19 -0.49 4.49 -3.94
C VAL A 19 0.06 5.86 -3.56
N ASP A 20 -0.12 6.85 -4.43
CA ASP A 20 0.46 8.19 -4.30
C ASP A 20 -0.56 9.25 -3.87
N SER A 21 -1.85 8.91 -3.76
CA SER A 21 -2.89 9.85 -3.36
C SER A 21 -4.00 9.22 -2.52
N VAL A 22 -4.69 10.06 -1.75
CA VAL A 22 -5.83 9.67 -0.92
C VAL A 22 -7.03 9.23 -1.77
N GLN A 23 -7.25 9.81 -2.96
CA GLN A 23 -8.35 9.37 -3.83
C GLN A 23 -8.19 7.90 -4.25
N TRP A 24 -6.95 7.40 -4.36
CA TRP A 24 -6.71 5.98 -4.62
C TRP A 24 -7.02 5.10 -3.41
N ILE A 25 -6.77 5.60 -2.20
CA ILE A 25 -7.12 4.91 -0.97
C ILE A 25 -8.64 4.67 -0.92
N GLU A 26 -9.44 5.73 -1.11
CA GLU A 26 -10.91 5.63 -1.11
C GLU A 26 -11.41 4.59 -2.11
N ARG A 27 -10.93 4.65 -3.36
CA ARG A 27 -11.32 3.70 -4.42
C ARG A 27 -10.96 2.25 -4.08
N LEU A 28 -9.82 2.03 -3.47
CA LEU A 28 -9.34 0.69 -3.12
C LEU A 28 -10.09 0.14 -1.90
N LEU A 29 -10.40 0.98 -0.92
CA LEU A 29 -11.25 0.63 0.20
C LEU A 29 -12.66 0.24 -0.27
N ASP A 30 -13.26 1.01 -1.18
CA ASP A 30 -14.56 0.68 -1.80
C ASP A 30 -14.52 -0.66 -2.56
N ALA A 31 -13.37 -1.01 -3.14
CA ALA A 31 -13.14 -2.29 -3.80
C ALA A 31 -12.83 -3.45 -2.83
N GLY A 32 -12.79 -3.20 -1.51
CA GLY A 32 -12.57 -4.22 -0.47
C GLY A 32 -11.10 -4.48 -0.14
N VAL A 33 -10.17 -3.62 -0.55
CA VAL A 33 -8.76 -3.74 -0.20
C VAL A 33 -8.52 -3.11 1.17
N LEU A 34 -8.08 -3.92 2.13
CA LEU A 34 -7.97 -3.48 3.53
C LEU A 34 -6.53 -3.18 3.98
N THR A 35 -5.54 -3.54 3.18
CA THR A 35 -4.12 -3.31 3.51
C THR A 35 -3.45 -2.64 2.32
N LEU A 36 -3.06 -1.37 2.50
CA LEU A 36 -2.53 -0.49 1.46
C LEU A 36 -1.60 0.56 2.07
N GLN A 37 -0.75 1.17 1.25
CA GLN A 37 0.23 2.15 1.68
C GLN A 37 0.15 3.42 0.85
N LEU A 38 -0.01 4.57 1.52
CA LEU A 38 0.20 5.88 0.91
C LEU A 38 1.70 6.20 0.85
N ARG A 39 2.19 6.66 -0.30
CA ARG A 39 3.59 7.03 -0.53
C ARG A 39 3.69 8.35 -1.27
N ILE A 40 4.03 9.40 -0.54
CA ILE A 40 4.26 10.74 -1.07
C ILE A 40 5.76 11.01 -0.97
N LYS A 41 6.41 11.30 -2.10
CA LYS A 41 7.86 11.61 -2.17
C LYS A 41 8.17 13.03 -2.63
N ASP A 42 7.22 13.65 -3.31
CA ASP A 42 7.44 14.87 -4.07
C ASP A 42 6.79 16.10 -3.41
N ARG A 43 6.36 15.98 -2.16
CA ARG A 43 5.75 17.06 -1.37
C ARG A 43 6.54 17.36 -0.11
N ARG A 44 6.38 18.58 0.39
CA ARG A 44 6.93 18.99 1.69
C ARG A 44 6.11 18.37 2.82
N ASP A 45 6.74 18.14 3.96
CA ASP A 45 6.13 17.46 5.11
C ASP A 45 4.78 18.07 5.52
N GLU A 46 4.68 19.40 5.56
CA GLU A 46 3.45 20.14 5.88
C GLU A 46 2.29 19.85 4.91
N GLU A 47 2.59 19.64 3.63
CA GLU A 47 1.60 19.32 2.60
C GLU A 47 1.21 17.84 2.63
N ALA A 48 2.17 16.97 2.99
CA ALA A 48 1.94 15.54 3.12
C ALA A 48 1.15 15.19 4.39
N GLU A 49 1.28 15.96 5.47
CA GLU A 49 0.57 15.73 6.73
C GLU A 49 -0.95 15.78 6.55
N ALA A 50 -1.46 16.71 5.74
CA ALA A 50 -2.88 16.78 5.40
C ALA A 50 -3.36 15.50 4.68
N ASP A 51 -2.57 14.96 3.77
CA ASP A 51 -2.88 13.72 3.05
C ASP A 51 -2.80 12.49 3.98
N VAL A 52 -1.88 12.49 4.95
CA VAL A 52 -1.79 11.44 5.97
C VAL A 52 -3.01 11.46 6.89
N VAL A 53 -3.43 12.62 7.36
CA VAL A 53 -4.62 12.77 8.22
C VAL A 53 -5.88 12.33 7.48
N ALA A 54 -6.01 12.65 6.20
CA ALA A 54 -7.16 12.21 5.40
C ALA A 54 -7.19 10.69 5.15
N ALA A 55 -6.07 9.99 5.35
CA ALA A 55 -5.93 8.55 5.12
C ALA A 55 -6.08 7.68 6.38
N ILE A 56 -6.27 8.28 7.56
CA ILE A 56 -6.45 7.60 8.87
C ILE A 56 -7.92 7.69 9.30
#